data_AF-A0A967X2G5-F1
#
_entry.id   AF-A0A967X2G5-F1
#
_cell.length_a   1.000
_cell.length_b   1.000
_cell.length_c   1.000
_cell.angle_alpha   90.00
_cell.angle_beta   90.00
_cell.angle_gamma   90.00
#
_symmetry.space_group_name_H-M   'P 1'
#
loop_
_entity.id
_entity.type
_entity.pdbx_description
1 polymer ?
#
loop_
_entity_poly.entity_id
_entity_poly.type
_entity_poly.pdbx_seq_one_letter_code
_entity_poly.pdbx_strand_id
1 'polypeptide(L)'
;MSDHPLQPGPSFHGGTEAALDLHDPVCGMTVTADSEHRLVHEGVAHYFCSAHCRAKFAESPARYLSGGEPQDPKREEAAATYTCPMHPEVRQPGAGECPKCGMALEPEMPALPTRTQYTCPMHPEIVRDEPGDCPICGMALEPMTVTLEEEDNPELVAMTRRFWVSAALTVPLVVVAMGEMVGVSFDWLGSARELGWVQLGLATPVVLWGGWPFFARGYQSVVRRSLNMFTLIGLGTGVAYAYSVVAAVLPEVFPASFRGEHGEVAVYFEAAAVIVTLVLLGQVMELRARSRTGAAIRALLGLAPKTARRIEADGSEADVALDRVQAG
;
A
#
# COMPACT_ATOMS: atom_id res chain seq x y z
N MET A 1 -4.62 48.18 73.71
CA MET A 1 -6.07 48.44 73.76
C MET A 1 -6.36 49.62 72.85
N SER A 2 -7.18 49.62 71.81
CA SER A 2 -7.65 48.66 70.80
C SER A 2 -8.51 49.50 69.84
N ASP A 3 -8.35 49.26 68.54
CA ASP A 3 -9.30 49.41 67.42
C ASP A 3 -9.95 50.75 67.00
N HIS A 4 -9.94 50.90 65.66
CA HIS A 4 -10.61 51.83 64.72
C HIS A 4 -12.17 51.73 64.81
N PRO A 5 -13.04 52.55 64.13
CA PRO A 5 -12.93 53.02 62.73
C PRO A 5 -13.76 54.27 62.22
N LEU A 6 -13.68 54.51 60.89
CA LEU A 6 -14.67 55.07 59.90
C LEU A 6 -14.75 56.59 59.49
N GLN A 7 -14.73 56.79 58.15
CA GLN A 7 -14.96 57.96 57.24
C GLN A 7 -16.48 58.29 57.03
N PRO A 8 -16.99 59.39 56.35
CA PRO A 8 -16.81 59.71 54.89
C PRO A 8 -17.06 61.16 54.30
N GLY A 9 -16.54 61.40 53.06
CA GLY A 9 -17.02 62.19 51.86
C GLY A 9 -17.55 63.67 51.91
N PRO A 10 -17.95 64.31 50.78
CA PRO A 10 -17.35 64.44 49.42
C PRO A 10 -17.31 65.92 48.89
N SER A 11 -16.67 66.19 47.73
CA SER A 11 -17.02 67.34 46.87
C SER A 11 -16.71 67.08 45.38
N PHE A 12 -17.59 67.61 44.55
CA PHE A 12 -17.78 67.39 43.11
C PHE A 12 -16.74 68.07 42.20
N HIS A 13 -16.40 67.39 41.10
CA HIS A 13 -16.21 67.95 39.75
C HIS A 13 -16.72 66.84 38.80
N GLY A 14 -17.51 67.04 37.75
CA GLY A 14 -17.72 68.19 36.88
C GLY A 14 -17.61 67.68 35.43
N GLY A 15 -18.76 67.45 34.77
CA GLY A 15 -18.98 67.53 33.31
C GLY A 15 -18.14 66.70 32.32
N THR A 16 -18.67 65.55 31.93
CA THR A 16 -18.94 65.06 30.56
C THR A 16 -18.03 65.48 29.38
N GLU A 17 -17.24 64.53 28.87
CA GLU A 17 -17.02 64.31 27.43
C GLU A 17 -17.26 62.83 27.14
N ALA A 18 -18.08 62.54 26.12
CA ALA A 18 -18.51 61.20 25.77
C ALA A 18 -17.33 60.38 25.22
N ALA A 19 -16.89 59.38 25.98
CA ALA A 19 -15.99 58.35 25.48
C ALA A 19 -16.74 57.55 24.41
N LEU A 20 -16.35 57.71 23.14
CA LEU A 20 -16.69 56.74 22.11
C LEU A 20 -16.02 55.42 22.52
N ASP A 21 -16.80 54.39 22.79
CA ASP A 21 -16.29 53.04 23.00
C ASP A 21 -15.63 52.56 21.69
N LEU A 22 -14.32 52.78 21.54
CA LEU A 22 -13.56 52.25 20.42
C LEU A 22 -13.28 50.77 20.69
N HIS A 23 -13.39 49.92 19.68
CA HIS A 23 -13.13 48.48 19.79
C HIS A 23 -12.05 48.06 18.80
N ASP A 24 -11.18 47.15 19.23
CA ASP A 24 -10.18 46.51 18.38
C ASP A 24 -10.89 45.59 17.35
N PRO A 25 -10.76 45.84 16.03
CA PRO A 25 -11.44 45.06 14.99
C PRO A 25 -11.02 43.57 14.92
N VAL A 26 -9.87 43.22 15.48
CA VAL A 26 -9.31 41.86 15.41
C VAL A 26 -9.78 40.99 16.56
N CYS A 27 -9.89 41.56 17.77
CA CYS A 27 -10.20 40.79 18.99
C CYS A 27 -11.45 41.28 19.75
N GLY A 28 -12.01 42.43 19.40
CA GLY A 28 -13.20 43.01 20.03
C GLY A 28 -12.95 43.69 21.38
N MET A 29 -11.71 43.74 21.88
CA MET A 29 -11.40 44.44 23.14
C MET A 29 -11.67 45.94 23.02
N THR A 30 -12.23 46.53 24.07
CA THR A 30 -12.38 47.99 24.19
C THR A 30 -11.01 48.65 24.26
N VAL A 31 -10.79 49.63 23.38
CA VAL A 31 -9.56 50.42 23.27
C VAL A 31 -9.91 51.90 23.42
N THR A 32 -8.93 52.70 23.77
CA THR A 32 -9.08 54.16 23.85
C THR A 32 -8.37 54.83 22.68
N ALA A 33 -8.71 56.10 22.41
CA ALA A 33 -8.06 56.90 21.37
C ALA A 33 -6.56 57.17 21.63
N ASP A 34 -6.06 56.80 22.82
CA ASP A 34 -4.66 56.96 23.25
C ASP A 34 -3.84 55.66 23.07
N SER A 35 -4.36 54.65 22.38
CA SER A 35 -3.60 53.44 22.08
C SER A 35 -2.36 53.76 21.21
N GLU A 36 -1.19 53.30 21.67
CA GLU A 36 0.07 53.36 20.93
C GLU A 36 0.00 52.59 19.59
N HIS A 37 -0.91 51.61 19.51
CA HIS A 37 -1.05 50.74 18.36
C HIS A 37 -2.22 51.20 17.48
N ARG A 38 -1.91 52.06 16.51
CA ARG A 38 -2.87 52.62 15.54
C ARG A 38 -2.45 52.34 14.09
N LEU A 39 -3.43 52.16 13.20
CA LEU A 39 -3.20 52.03 11.76
C LEU A 39 -4.35 52.68 10.98
N VAL A 40 -4.03 53.45 9.95
CA VAL A 40 -5.03 54.07 9.07
C VAL A 40 -5.24 53.17 7.86
N HIS A 41 -6.48 52.74 7.63
CA HIS A 41 -6.89 51.97 6.45
C HIS A 41 -8.09 52.67 5.81
N GLU A 42 -8.03 52.89 4.49
CA GLU A 42 -9.08 53.62 3.72
C GLU A 42 -9.49 54.98 4.32
N GLY A 43 -8.55 55.67 4.97
CA GLY A 43 -8.78 56.99 5.58
C GLY A 43 -9.41 56.96 6.98
N VAL A 44 -9.70 55.77 7.53
CA VAL A 44 -10.22 55.59 8.89
C VAL A 44 -9.10 55.11 9.81
N ALA A 45 -8.95 55.75 10.98
CA ALA A 45 -7.99 55.34 12.00
C ALA A 45 -8.57 54.19 12.84
N HIS A 46 -7.91 53.03 12.81
CA HIS A 46 -8.21 51.87 13.65
C HIS A 46 -7.21 51.77 14.81
N TYR A 47 -7.73 51.40 15.98
CA TYR A 47 -6.98 51.31 17.24
C TYR A 47 -6.96 49.85 17.71
N PHE A 48 -5.81 49.40 18.21
CA PHE A 48 -5.58 48.00 18.57
C PHE A 48 -5.11 47.86 20.02
N CYS A 49 -5.42 46.73 20.65
CA CYS A 49 -5.03 46.44 22.03
C CYS A 49 -3.54 46.05 22.17
N SER A 50 -2.92 45.60 21.06
CA SER A 50 -1.54 45.11 21.05
C SER A 50 -0.89 45.25 19.68
N ALA A 51 0.44 45.24 19.64
CA ALA A 51 1.23 45.19 18.40
C ALA A 51 0.87 43.97 17.53
N HIS A 52 0.47 42.85 18.15
CA HIS A 52 0.05 41.64 17.46
C HIS A 52 -1.28 41.82 16.71
N CYS A 53 -2.29 42.46 17.32
CA CYS A 53 -3.56 42.74 16.66
C CYS A 53 -3.39 43.75 15.52
N ARG A 54 -2.55 44.76 15.70
CA ARG A 54 -2.18 45.71 14.63
C ARG A 54 -1.52 45.01 13.43
N ALA A 55 -0.63 44.05 13.68
CA ALA A 55 0.05 43.29 12.62
C ALA A 55 -0.93 42.42 11.81
N LYS A 56 -1.81 41.68 12.49
CA LYS A 56 -2.86 40.88 11.82
C LYS A 56 -3.81 41.72 10.98
N PHE A 57 -4.21 42.89 11.49
CA PHE A 57 -5.04 43.81 10.72
C PHE A 57 -4.30 44.37 9.50
N ALA A 58 -3.00 44.69 9.62
CA ALA A 58 -2.19 45.14 8.48
C ALA A 58 -2.04 44.08 7.37
N GLU A 59 -1.98 42.80 7.74
CA GLU A 59 -1.86 41.68 6.80
C GLU A 59 -3.15 41.37 6.05
N SER A 60 -4.33 41.56 6.68
CA SER A 60 -5.62 41.25 6.05
C SER A 60 -6.74 42.17 6.53
N PRO A 61 -6.73 43.47 6.18
CA PRO A 61 -7.72 44.45 6.67
C PRO A 61 -9.16 44.08 6.30
N ALA A 62 -9.37 43.63 5.05
CA ALA A 62 -10.70 43.28 4.53
C ALA A 62 -11.39 42.19 5.36
N ARG A 63 -10.62 41.25 5.96
CA ARG A 63 -11.15 40.15 6.77
C ARG A 63 -11.81 40.62 8.07
N TYR A 64 -11.33 41.73 8.63
CA TYR A 64 -11.79 42.26 9.92
C TYR A 64 -12.80 43.40 9.77
N LEU A 65 -12.89 44.01 8.59
CA LEU A 65 -13.85 45.07 8.28
C LEU A 65 -15.20 44.52 7.80
N SER A 66 -15.22 43.31 7.25
CA SER A 66 -16.45 42.64 6.78
C SER A 66 -17.19 41.92 7.91
N GLY A 67 -17.55 42.62 9.00
CA GLY A 67 -18.61 42.26 9.98
C GLY A 67 -18.74 40.81 10.46
N GLY A 68 -17.70 39.98 10.32
CA GLY A 68 -17.74 38.55 10.58
C GLY A 68 -17.06 38.24 11.90
N GLU A 69 -17.75 37.47 12.74
CA GLU A 69 -17.25 37.01 14.04
C GLU A 69 -15.81 36.45 13.96
N PRO A 70 -14.97 36.64 15.00
CA PRO A 70 -13.60 36.15 15.00
C PRO A 70 -13.58 34.62 14.91
N GLN A 71 -13.23 34.09 13.73
CA GLN A 71 -12.97 32.66 13.56
C GLN A 71 -11.57 32.34 14.08
N ASP A 72 -11.53 31.65 15.23
CA ASP A 72 -10.31 31.05 15.79
C ASP A 72 -9.80 29.95 14.82
N PRO A 73 -8.58 30.08 14.26
CA PRO A 73 -8.03 29.12 13.29
C PRO A 73 -7.82 27.71 13.87
N LYS A 74 -8.07 27.49 15.17
CA LYS A 74 -8.07 26.16 15.79
C LYS A 74 -9.36 25.34 15.61
N ARG A 75 -10.43 25.90 15.04
CA ARG A 75 -11.73 25.20 14.89
C ARG A 75 -11.97 24.57 13.51
N GLU A 76 -11.11 24.84 12.53
CA GLU A 76 -11.26 24.31 11.15
C GLU A 76 -10.60 22.95 10.93
N GLU A 77 -9.79 22.45 11.87
CA GLU A 77 -9.24 21.09 11.80
C GLU A 77 -10.17 20.07 12.45
N ALA A 78 -11.24 19.79 11.70
CA ALA A 78 -11.93 18.51 11.54
C ALA A 78 -13.44 18.77 11.44
N ALA A 79 -13.98 18.71 10.22
CA ALA A 79 -15.35 18.32 9.98
C ALA A 79 -15.57 16.84 10.41
N ALA A 80 -15.20 16.50 11.65
CA ALA A 80 -15.47 15.21 12.24
C ALA A 80 -16.97 15.15 12.46
N THR A 81 -17.61 14.16 11.82
CA THR A 81 -18.96 13.78 12.21
C THR A 81 -18.85 13.19 13.61
N TYR A 82 -19.68 13.62 14.55
CA TYR A 82 -19.69 13.07 15.91
C TYR A 82 -20.83 12.05 16.02
N THR A 83 -20.59 10.94 16.70
CA THR A 83 -21.55 9.84 16.86
C THR A 83 -21.73 9.44 18.33
N CYS A 84 -22.89 8.88 18.66
CA CYS A 84 -23.18 8.41 20.01
C CYS A 84 -22.79 6.92 20.16
N PRO A 85 -21.97 6.54 21.17
CA PRO A 85 -21.57 5.14 21.40
C PRO A 85 -22.75 4.17 21.56
N MET A 86 -23.87 4.65 22.10
CA MET A 86 -25.09 3.87 22.32
C MET A 86 -26.09 3.91 21.16
N HIS A 87 -25.97 4.90 20.27
CA HIS A 87 -26.91 5.12 19.16
C HIS A 87 -26.14 5.52 17.89
N PRO A 88 -25.51 4.57 17.18
CA PRO A 88 -24.63 4.85 16.04
C PRO A 88 -25.30 5.54 14.84
N GLU A 89 -26.63 5.51 14.80
CA GLU A 89 -27.48 6.23 13.83
C GLU A 89 -27.55 7.75 14.06
N VAL A 90 -27.15 8.23 15.24
CA VAL A 90 -27.08 9.65 15.57
C VAL A 90 -25.72 10.20 15.13
N ARG A 91 -25.69 10.86 13.97
CA ARG A 91 -24.49 11.49 13.40
C ARG A 91 -24.71 12.99 13.25
N GLN A 92 -23.86 13.82 13.85
CA GLN A 92 -24.03 15.27 13.82
C GLN A 92 -22.70 16.00 13.50
N PRO A 93 -22.75 17.12 12.78
CA PRO A 93 -21.57 17.96 12.57
C PRO A 93 -21.28 18.77 13.85
N GLY A 94 -20.24 18.38 14.59
CA GLY A 94 -19.76 19.06 15.80
C GLY A 94 -20.10 18.34 17.11
N ALA A 95 -19.38 18.72 18.17
CA ALA A 95 -19.59 18.18 19.52
C ALA A 95 -20.96 18.61 20.08
N GLY A 96 -21.66 17.68 20.73
CA GLY A 96 -23.00 17.90 21.28
C GLY A 96 -23.48 16.72 22.11
N GLU A 97 -24.72 16.76 22.58
CA GLU A 97 -25.36 15.65 23.29
C GLU A 97 -26.27 14.83 22.37
N CYS A 98 -26.34 13.53 22.61
CA CYS A 98 -27.20 12.63 21.86
C CYS A 98 -28.67 12.88 22.19
N PRO A 99 -29.54 13.20 21.21
CA PRO A 99 -30.96 13.48 21.44
C PRO A 99 -31.77 12.26 21.90
N LYS A 100 -31.20 11.05 21.82
CA LYS A 100 -31.86 9.81 22.29
C LYS A 100 -31.55 9.46 23.73
N CYS A 101 -30.35 9.73 24.22
CA CYS A 101 -29.91 9.29 25.55
C CYS A 101 -29.18 10.34 26.38
N GLY A 102 -28.97 11.55 25.86
CA GLY A 102 -28.31 12.65 26.57
C GLY A 102 -26.80 12.48 26.78
N MET A 103 -26.18 11.40 26.27
CA MET A 103 -24.73 11.22 26.36
C MET A 103 -23.99 12.13 25.36
N ALA A 104 -22.81 12.61 25.74
CA ALA A 104 -21.94 13.39 24.86
C ALA A 104 -21.56 12.58 23.60
N LEU A 105 -21.62 13.22 22.45
CA LEU A 105 -21.21 12.64 21.17
C LEU A 105 -19.67 12.65 21.08
N GLU A 106 -19.12 11.54 20.60
CA GLU A 106 -17.69 11.36 20.40
C GLU A 106 -17.32 11.57 18.93
N PRO A 107 -16.13 12.14 18.62
CA PRO A 107 -15.72 12.35 17.23
C PRO A 107 -15.52 11.02 16.51
N GLU A 108 -16.22 10.81 15.40
CA GLU A 108 -16.00 9.70 14.48
C GLU A 108 -14.63 9.93 13.83
N MET A 109 -13.61 9.18 14.26
CA MET A 109 -12.28 9.27 13.68
C MET A 109 -12.36 8.93 12.18
N PRO A 110 -11.76 9.75 11.29
CA PRO A 110 -11.67 9.37 9.89
C PRO A 110 -10.87 8.07 9.80
N ALA A 111 -11.50 7.02 9.23
CA ALA A 111 -10.79 5.81 8.87
C ALA A 111 -9.63 6.21 7.93
N LEU A 112 -8.39 5.82 8.28
CA LEU A 112 -7.23 6.01 7.43
C LEU A 112 -7.53 5.50 6.01
N PRO A 113 -7.00 6.14 4.95
CA PRO A 113 -7.23 5.67 3.59
C PRO A 113 -6.74 4.22 3.46
N THR A 114 -7.68 3.30 3.31
CA THR A 114 -7.47 1.85 3.18
C THR A 114 -6.95 1.43 1.80
N ARG A 115 -6.45 2.37 0.99
CA ARG A 115 -5.89 2.03 -0.33
C ARG A 115 -4.48 1.50 -0.16
N THR A 116 -4.39 0.19 -0.01
CA THR A 116 -3.18 -0.60 -0.22
C THR A 116 -2.61 -0.25 -1.60
N GLN A 117 -1.54 0.53 -1.65
CA GLN A 117 -0.79 0.78 -2.88
C GLN A 117 0.11 -0.43 -3.14
N TYR A 118 0.27 -0.81 -4.40
CA TYR A 118 1.07 -1.94 -4.86
C TYR A 118 2.26 -1.44 -5.67
N THR A 119 3.44 -2.04 -5.47
CA THR A 119 4.68 -1.68 -6.17
C THR A 119 5.37 -2.90 -6.77
N CYS A 120 6.17 -2.67 -7.81
CA CYS A 120 6.97 -3.74 -8.39
C CYS A 120 8.31 -3.87 -7.63
N PRO A 121 8.67 -5.06 -7.14
CA PRO A 121 9.92 -5.26 -6.39
C PRO A 121 11.20 -4.95 -7.20
N MET A 122 11.12 -5.03 -8.54
CA MET A 122 12.23 -4.67 -9.43
C MET A 122 12.16 -3.23 -9.96
N HIS A 123 10.99 -2.59 -9.89
CA HIS A 123 10.76 -1.24 -10.40
C HIS A 123 9.96 -0.46 -9.36
N PRO A 124 10.60 0.02 -8.28
CA PRO A 124 9.92 0.72 -7.18
C PRO A 124 9.16 1.98 -7.63
N GLU A 125 9.55 2.51 -8.79
CA GLU A 125 8.93 3.67 -9.46
C GLU A 125 7.50 3.38 -9.96
N ILE A 126 7.13 2.09 -10.07
CA ILE A 126 5.78 1.67 -10.41
C ILE A 126 4.97 1.54 -9.13
N VAL A 127 4.00 2.45 -8.95
CA VAL A 127 3.02 2.40 -7.86
C VAL A 127 1.61 2.41 -8.46
N ARG A 128 0.76 1.48 -8.01
CA ARG A 128 -0.61 1.26 -8.50
C ARG A 128 -1.56 1.10 -7.32
N ASP A 129 -2.82 1.50 -7.49
CA ASP A 129 -3.86 1.33 -6.46
C ASP A 129 -4.48 -0.08 -6.46
N GLU A 130 -4.11 -0.94 -7.41
CA GLU A 130 -4.69 -2.27 -7.61
C GLU A 130 -3.59 -3.34 -7.82
N PRO A 131 -3.85 -4.61 -7.44
CA PRO A 131 -2.97 -5.71 -7.76
C PRO A 131 -2.94 -5.95 -9.27
N GLY A 132 -1.79 -6.39 -9.79
CA GLY A 132 -1.65 -6.65 -11.22
C GLY A 132 -0.20 -6.93 -11.62
N ASP A 133 0.06 -6.92 -12.92
CA ASP A 133 1.40 -7.13 -13.47
C ASP A 133 2.12 -5.80 -13.69
N CYS A 134 3.40 -5.75 -13.34
CA CYS A 134 4.26 -4.61 -13.63
C CYS A 134 4.35 -4.38 -15.15
N PRO A 135 4.13 -3.15 -15.65
CA PRO A 135 4.20 -2.83 -17.07
C PRO A 135 5.63 -3.01 -17.63
N ILE A 136 6.67 -2.89 -16.81
CA ILE A 136 8.06 -2.96 -17.28
C ILE A 136 8.53 -4.41 -17.38
N CYS A 137 8.51 -5.16 -16.27
CA CYS A 137 9.06 -6.52 -16.22
C CYS A 137 8.03 -7.65 -16.17
N GLY A 138 6.74 -7.35 -16.01
CA GLY A 138 5.69 -8.36 -15.92
C GLY A 138 5.72 -9.20 -14.64
N MET A 139 6.42 -8.76 -13.58
CA MET A 139 6.27 -9.35 -12.24
C MET A 139 4.97 -8.85 -11.58
N ALA A 140 4.35 -9.68 -10.75
CA ALA A 140 3.22 -9.27 -9.93
C ALA A 140 3.60 -8.10 -9.00
N LEU A 141 2.68 -7.16 -8.82
CA LEU A 141 2.86 -6.03 -7.91
C LEU A 141 2.58 -6.49 -6.46
N GLU A 142 3.48 -6.12 -5.55
CA GLU A 142 3.42 -6.45 -4.13
C GLU A 142 2.87 -5.24 -3.34
N PRO A 143 2.03 -5.43 -2.30
CA PRO A 143 1.49 -4.34 -1.51
C PRO A 143 2.60 -3.61 -0.73
N MET A 144 2.60 -2.28 -0.78
CA MET A 144 3.53 -1.40 -0.07
C MET A 144 3.22 -1.32 1.42
N THR A 145 1.97 -1.51 1.82
CA THR A 145 1.58 -1.52 3.22
C THR A 145 1.84 -2.90 3.81
N VAL A 146 2.75 -2.94 4.76
CA VAL A 146 3.06 -4.13 5.54
C VAL A 146 1.94 -4.33 6.57
N THR A 147 0.94 -5.15 6.24
CA THR A 147 -0.02 -5.64 7.23
C THR A 147 0.69 -6.59 8.19
N LEU A 148 0.39 -6.49 9.48
CA LEU A 148 1.01 -7.31 10.54
C LEU A 148 0.41 -8.73 10.61
N GLU A 149 -0.59 -9.03 9.79
CA GLU A 149 -1.22 -10.33 9.73
C GLU A 149 -0.43 -11.26 8.79
N GLU A 150 -0.15 -12.48 9.23
CA GLU A 150 0.49 -13.53 8.43
C GLU A 150 -0.45 -13.97 7.30
N GLU A 151 -0.49 -13.19 6.21
CA GLU A 151 -1.04 -13.69 4.96
C GLU A 151 -0.01 -14.64 4.32
N ASP A 152 -0.30 -15.93 4.38
CA ASP A 152 0.36 -16.95 3.57
C ASP A 152 0.46 -16.43 2.13
N ASN A 153 1.69 -16.25 1.62
CA ASN A 153 1.87 -15.73 0.26
C ASN A 153 1.26 -16.73 -0.75
N PRO A 154 0.08 -16.45 -1.33
CA PRO A 154 -0.65 -17.43 -2.13
C PRO A 154 0.10 -17.74 -3.43
N GLU A 155 0.94 -16.81 -3.89
CA GLU A 155 1.81 -16.99 -5.05
C GLU A 155 2.91 -18.01 -4.78
N LEU A 156 3.55 -17.95 -3.59
CA LEU A 156 4.57 -18.93 -3.20
C LEU A 156 3.98 -20.34 -3.17
N VAL A 157 2.78 -20.50 -2.61
CA VAL A 157 2.08 -21.79 -2.59
C VAL A 157 1.76 -22.28 -4.00
N ALA A 158 1.22 -21.39 -4.86
CA ALA A 158 0.89 -21.73 -6.24
C ALA A 158 2.12 -22.14 -7.06
N MET A 159 3.23 -21.40 -6.94
CA MET A 159 4.48 -21.71 -7.64
C MET A 159 5.16 -22.97 -7.10
N THR A 160 5.14 -23.19 -5.79
CA THR A 160 5.68 -24.41 -5.16
C THR A 160 4.92 -25.64 -5.63
N ARG A 161 3.58 -25.57 -5.72
CA ARG A 161 2.76 -26.65 -6.27
C ARG A 161 3.10 -26.93 -7.73
N ARG A 162 3.21 -25.89 -8.56
CA ARG A 162 3.61 -26.04 -9.98
C ARG A 162 4.99 -26.69 -10.11
N PHE A 163 5.95 -26.28 -9.30
CA PHE A 163 7.28 -26.86 -9.27
C PHE A 163 7.23 -28.36 -8.94
N TRP A 164 6.58 -28.75 -7.85
CA TRP A 164 6.56 -30.16 -7.44
C TRP A 164 5.84 -31.07 -8.43
N VAL A 165 4.70 -30.63 -8.97
CA VAL A 165 3.99 -31.37 -10.02
C VAL A 165 4.86 -31.48 -11.28
N SER A 166 5.52 -30.38 -11.69
CA SER A 166 6.37 -30.39 -12.87
C SER A 166 7.60 -31.29 -12.70
N ALA A 167 8.23 -31.26 -11.51
CA ALA A 167 9.36 -32.10 -11.18
C ALA A 167 8.97 -33.59 -11.17
N ALA A 168 7.83 -33.93 -10.58
CA ALA A 168 7.32 -35.30 -10.53
C ALA A 168 7.07 -35.90 -11.93
N LEU A 169 6.72 -35.08 -12.91
CA LEU A 169 6.51 -35.51 -14.31
C LEU A 169 7.79 -35.45 -15.15
N THR A 170 8.66 -34.47 -14.88
CA THR A 170 9.93 -34.28 -15.61
C THR A 170 10.94 -35.37 -15.26
N VAL A 171 10.98 -35.85 -14.01
CA VAL A 171 11.93 -36.90 -13.61
C VAL A 171 11.71 -38.20 -14.41
N PRO A 172 10.49 -38.78 -14.48
CA PRO A 172 10.22 -39.92 -15.35
C PRO A 172 10.49 -39.64 -16.83
N LEU A 173 10.16 -38.43 -17.30
CA LEU A 173 10.40 -38.03 -18.68
C LEU A 173 11.89 -38.06 -19.03
N VAL A 174 12.76 -37.54 -18.16
CA VAL A 174 14.22 -37.58 -18.33
C VAL A 174 14.74 -39.01 -18.28
N VAL A 175 14.20 -39.84 -17.38
CA VAL A 175 14.56 -41.26 -17.30
C VAL A 175 14.23 -41.98 -18.60
N VAL A 176 13.06 -41.74 -19.19
CA VAL A 176 12.66 -42.32 -20.47
C VAL A 176 13.52 -41.79 -21.62
N ALA A 177 13.75 -40.48 -21.70
CA ALA A 177 14.49 -39.86 -22.79
C ALA A 177 16.00 -40.19 -22.78
N MET A 178 16.60 -40.35 -21.59
CA MET A 178 18.04 -40.55 -21.44
C MET A 178 18.43 -41.96 -20.99
N GLY A 179 17.50 -42.83 -20.59
CA GLY A 179 17.83 -44.13 -20.03
C GLY A 179 18.51 -45.06 -21.03
N GLU A 180 18.15 -45.01 -22.31
CA GLU A 180 18.80 -45.82 -23.35
C GLU A 180 20.30 -45.48 -23.49
N MET A 181 20.68 -44.21 -23.38
CA MET A 181 22.08 -43.78 -23.41
C MET A 181 22.90 -44.29 -22.22
N VAL A 182 22.22 -44.61 -21.10
CA VAL A 182 22.84 -45.14 -19.87
C VAL A 182 22.75 -46.68 -19.81
N GLY A 183 22.25 -47.33 -20.88
CA GLY A 183 22.13 -48.78 -20.97
C GLY A 183 20.87 -49.35 -20.31
N VAL A 184 19.89 -48.51 -20.00
CA VAL A 184 18.56 -48.94 -19.52
C VAL A 184 17.63 -49.08 -20.71
N SER A 185 17.28 -50.32 -21.05
CA SER A 185 16.32 -50.60 -22.12
C SER A 185 14.88 -50.45 -21.63
N PHE A 186 14.07 -49.73 -22.38
CA PHE A 186 12.62 -49.59 -22.14
C PHE A 186 11.78 -50.41 -23.11
N ASP A 187 12.34 -51.49 -23.66
CA ASP A 187 11.64 -52.38 -24.61
C ASP A 187 10.32 -52.94 -24.06
N TRP A 188 10.20 -53.03 -22.73
CA TRP A 188 8.98 -53.41 -22.03
C TRP A 188 7.88 -52.35 -22.05
N LEU A 189 8.23 -51.09 -22.28
CA LEU A 189 7.36 -49.92 -22.29
C LEU A 189 6.76 -49.65 -23.68
N GLY A 190 7.35 -50.25 -24.73
CA GLY A 190 6.84 -50.20 -26.09
C GLY A 190 7.89 -49.87 -27.14
N SER A 191 7.43 -49.70 -28.37
CA SER A 191 8.23 -49.24 -29.51
C SER A 191 8.68 -47.78 -29.33
N ALA A 192 9.70 -47.35 -30.10
CA ALA A 192 10.17 -45.96 -30.11
C ALA A 192 9.04 -44.92 -30.33
N ARG A 193 8.01 -45.29 -31.09
CA ARG A 193 6.81 -44.46 -31.31
C ARG A 193 5.96 -44.34 -30.04
N GLU A 194 5.73 -45.43 -29.33
CA GLU A 194 4.96 -45.42 -28.07
C GLU A 194 5.68 -44.65 -26.98
N LEU A 195 7.01 -44.80 -26.89
CA LEU A 195 7.85 -43.97 -26.01
C LEU A 195 7.69 -42.47 -26.33
N GLY A 196 7.65 -42.10 -27.61
CA GLY A 196 7.38 -40.72 -28.02
C GLY A 196 6.02 -40.18 -27.52
N TRP A 197 4.98 -41.01 -27.52
CA TRP A 197 3.66 -40.65 -26.96
C TRP A 197 3.69 -40.52 -25.44
N VAL A 198 4.41 -41.40 -24.74
CA VAL A 198 4.62 -41.29 -23.29
C VAL A 198 5.35 -39.99 -22.95
N GLN A 199 6.41 -39.65 -23.69
CA GLN A 199 7.14 -38.40 -23.50
C GLN A 199 6.24 -37.18 -23.74
N LEU A 200 5.45 -37.18 -24.82
CA LEU A 200 4.48 -36.12 -25.10
C LEU A 200 3.46 -35.99 -23.95
N GLY A 201 2.92 -37.11 -23.46
CA GLY A 201 1.96 -37.13 -22.36
C GLY A 201 2.51 -36.57 -21.04
N LEU A 202 3.77 -36.85 -20.73
CA LEU A 202 4.46 -36.32 -19.54
C LEU A 202 4.85 -34.84 -19.70
N ALA A 203 5.35 -34.45 -20.87
CA ALA A 203 5.85 -33.10 -21.11
C ALA A 203 4.73 -32.06 -21.27
N THR A 204 3.59 -32.44 -21.83
CA THR A 204 2.45 -31.54 -22.08
C THR A 204 1.97 -30.79 -20.82
N PRO A 205 1.64 -31.46 -19.69
CA PRO A 205 1.25 -30.76 -18.47
C PRO A 205 2.39 -29.91 -17.89
N VAL A 206 3.65 -30.35 -18.01
CA VAL A 206 4.81 -29.56 -17.54
C VAL A 206 4.91 -28.26 -18.32
N VAL A 207 4.96 -28.34 -19.65
CA VAL A 207 5.17 -27.18 -20.51
C VAL A 207 3.93 -26.29 -20.52
N LEU A 208 2.74 -26.84 -20.80
CA LEU A 208 1.54 -26.02 -20.98
C LEU A 208 0.95 -25.50 -19.68
N TRP A 209 0.88 -26.31 -18.62
CA TRP A 209 0.31 -25.87 -17.33
C TRP A 209 1.37 -25.33 -16.37
N GLY A 210 2.51 -26.03 -16.23
CA GLY A 210 3.62 -25.58 -15.39
C GLY A 210 4.29 -24.31 -15.96
N GLY A 211 4.52 -24.29 -17.28
CA GLY A 211 5.14 -23.17 -17.99
C GLY A 211 4.20 -22.03 -18.38
N TRP A 212 2.88 -22.15 -18.15
CA TRP A 212 1.90 -21.11 -18.50
C TRP A 212 2.30 -19.68 -18.05
N PRO A 213 2.76 -19.46 -16.80
CA PRO A 213 3.15 -18.12 -16.35
C PRO A 213 4.35 -17.54 -17.13
N PHE A 214 5.20 -18.39 -17.71
CA PHE A 214 6.33 -17.95 -18.53
C PHE A 214 5.88 -17.56 -19.93
N PHE A 215 4.95 -18.31 -20.52
CA PHE A 215 4.35 -17.94 -21.81
C PHE A 215 3.54 -16.65 -21.72
N ALA A 216 2.74 -16.49 -20.65
CA ALA A 216 1.99 -15.25 -20.42
C ALA A 216 2.92 -14.03 -20.30
N ARG A 217 3.97 -14.13 -19.47
CA ARG A 217 4.97 -13.05 -19.30
C ARG A 217 5.80 -12.81 -20.55
N GLY A 218 6.19 -13.87 -21.27
CA GLY A 218 6.91 -13.78 -22.53
C GLY A 218 6.08 -13.07 -23.60
N TYR A 219 4.79 -13.40 -23.71
CA TYR A 219 3.87 -12.72 -24.63
C TYR A 219 3.72 -11.23 -24.27
N GLN A 220 3.49 -10.91 -22.99
CA GLN A 220 3.42 -9.52 -22.53
C GLN A 220 4.72 -8.74 -22.85
N SER A 221 5.89 -9.35 -22.66
CA SER A 221 7.20 -8.76 -22.96
C SER A 221 7.38 -8.43 -24.44
N VAL A 222 6.92 -9.30 -25.34
CA VAL A 222 6.91 -9.05 -26.79
C VAL A 222 5.96 -7.92 -27.15
N VAL A 223 4.72 -7.93 -26.61
CA VAL A 223 3.71 -6.88 -26.85
C VAL A 223 4.22 -5.51 -26.41
N ARG A 224 4.89 -5.45 -25.25
CA ARG A 224 5.45 -4.21 -24.69
C ARG A 224 6.81 -3.83 -25.29
N ARG A 225 7.35 -4.62 -26.23
CA ARG A 225 8.66 -4.45 -26.86
C ARG A 225 9.83 -4.35 -25.86
N SER A 226 9.70 -4.97 -24.69
CA SER A 226 10.70 -5.00 -23.62
C SER A 226 11.21 -6.42 -23.41
N LEU A 227 12.04 -6.91 -24.35
CA LEU A 227 12.54 -8.30 -24.35
C LEU A 227 13.27 -8.63 -23.03
N ASN A 228 12.90 -9.74 -22.42
CA ASN A 228 13.41 -10.18 -21.12
C ASN A 228 13.64 -11.69 -21.06
N MET A 229 14.07 -12.18 -19.89
CA MET A 229 14.34 -13.60 -19.64
C MET A 229 13.13 -14.51 -19.99
N PHE A 230 11.91 -14.07 -19.71
CA PHE A 230 10.70 -14.84 -20.01
C PHE A 230 10.42 -14.96 -21.51
N THR A 231 10.85 -13.98 -22.31
CA THR A 231 10.77 -14.10 -23.78
C THR A 231 11.68 -15.20 -24.29
N LEU A 232 12.93 -15.25 -23.79
CA LEU A 232 13.88 -16.29 -24.19
C LEU A 232 13.40 -17.69 -23.75
N ILE A 233 12.95 -17.82 -22.50
CA ILE A 233 12.45 -19.10 -21.96
C ILE A 233 11.19 -19.54 -22.72
N GLY A 234 10.22 -18.63 -22.89
CA GLY A 234 8.97 -18.92 -23.60
C GLY A 234 9.23 -19.31 -25.06
N LEU A 235 10.11 -18.60 -25.76
CA LEU A 235 10.47 -18.95 -27.13
C LEU A 235 11.17 -20.31 -27.20
N GLY A 236 12.21 -20.52 -26.38
CA GLY A 236 13.00 -21.75 -26.41
C GLY A 236 12.17 -23.00 -26.07
N THR A 237 11.42 -22.95 -24.96
CA THR A 237 10.58 -24.08 -24.52
C THR A 237 9.38 -24.29 -25.46
N GLY A 238 8.80 -23.20 -25.99
CA GLY A 238 7.70 -23.26 -26.94
C GLY A 238 8.10 -23.86 -28.28
N VAL A 239 9.26 -23.45 -28.84
CA VAL A 239 9.77 -24.01 -30.10
C VAL A 239 10.18 -25.47 -29.91
N ALA A 240 10.89 -25.81 -28.83
CA ALA A 240 11.27 -27.20 -28.54
C ALA A 240 10.05 -28.11 -28.41
N TYR A 241 9.02 -27.67 -27.67
CA TYR A 241 7.79 -28.42 -27.52
C TYR A 241 7.01 -28.54 -28.83
N ALA A 242 6.81 -27.44 -29.58
CA ALA A 242 6.11 -27.46 -30.85
C ALA A 242 6.80 -28.35 -31.89
N TYR A 243 8.13 -28.25 -32.01
CA TYR A 243 8.93 -29.14 -32.84
C TYR A 243 8.69 -30.61 -32.45
N SER A 244 8.76 -30.91 -31.15
CA SER A 244 8.62 -32.28 -30.63
C SER A 244 7.22 -32.84 -30.87
N VAL A 245 6.18 -32.02 -30.76
CA VAL A 245 4.80 -32.39 -31.11
C VAL A 245 4.71 -32.74 -32.60
N VAL A 246 5.27 -31.92 -33.49
CA VAL A 246 5.24 -32.19 -34.93
C VAL A 246 6.04 -33.46 -35.26
N ALA A 247 7.21 -33.65 -34.63
CA ALA A 247 8.04 -34.84 -34.79
C ALA A 247 7.33 -36.12 -34.32
N ALA A 248 6.60 -36.07 -33.20
CA ALA A 248 5.89 -37.22 -32.65
C ALA A 248 4.60 -37.57 -33.42
N VAL A 249 3.83 -36.56 -33.85
CA VAL A 249 2.51 -36.77 -34.48
C VAL A 249 2.62 -36.93 -36.00
N LEU A 250 3.49 -36.16 -36.66
CA LEU A 250 3.63 -36.07 -38.11
C LEU A 250 5.09 -36.27 -38.56
N PRO A 251 5.72 -37.43 -38.29
CA PRO A 251 7.12 -37.68 -38.68
C PRO A 251 7.32 -37.64 -40.20
N GLU A 252 6.25 -37.82 -40.99
CA GLU A 252 6.29 -37.81 -42.45
C GLU A 252 6.62 -36.44 -43.07
N VAL A 253 6.46 -35.36 -42.30
CA VAL A 253 6.81 -34.01 -42.76
C VAL A 253 8.33 -33.81 -42.82
N PHE A 254 9.08 -34.58 -42.03
CA PHE A 254 10.53 -34.49 -41.98
C PHE A 254 11.19 -35.27 -43.12
N PRO A 255 12.29 -34.79 -43.72
CA PRO A 255 13.03 -35.55 -44.73
C PRO A 255 13.51 -36.91 -44.20
N ALA A 256 13.70 -37.89 -45.08
CA ALA A 256 14.14 -39.24 -44.70
C ALA A 256 15.49 -39.26 -43.95
N SER A 257 16.35 -38.25 -44.16
CA SER A 257 17.62 -38.11 -43.43
C SER A 257 17.48 -37.78 -41.94
N PHE A 258 16.31 -37.28 -41.51
CA PHE A 258 16.01 -36.94 -40.12
C PHE A 258 15.20 -38.03 -39.40
N ARG A 259 14.85 -39.12 -40.12
CA ARG A 259 14.11 -40.24 -39.56
C ARG A 259 15.08 -41.37 -39.20
N GLY A 260 14.88 -41.96 -38.04
CA GLY A 260 15.59 -43.16 -37.60
C GLY A 260 15.16 -44.41 -38.38
N GLU A 261 15.68 -45.57 -37.98
CA GLU A 261 15.46 -46.84 -38.68
C GLU A 261 13.99 -47.23 -38.79
N HIS A 262 13.14 -46.80 -37.85
CA HIS A 262 11.72 -47.14 -37.79
C HIS A 262 10.82 -45.96 -38.17
N GLY A 263 11.38 -44.89 -38.77
CA GLY A 263 10.64 -43.72 -39.22
C GLY A 263 10.34 -42.68 -38.13
N GLU A 264 10.92 -42.84 -36.94
CA GLU A 264 10.84 -41.91 -35.81
C GLU A 264 11.73 -40.69 -36.00
N VAL A 265 11.33 -39.55 -35.45
CA VAL A 265 12.12 -38.31 -35.46
C VAL A 265 12.50 -38.00 -34.02
N ALA A 266 13.76 -37.61 -33.79
CA ALA A 266 14.23 -37.22 -32.46
C ALA A 266 13.40 -36.07 -31.90
N VAL A 267 12.99 -36.19 -30.63
CA VAL A 267 12.18 -35.20 -29.90
C VAL A 267 13.02 -34.52 -28.82
N TYR A 268 12.53 -33.38 -28.34
CA TYR A 268 13.17 -32.53 -27.32
C TYR A 268 12.19 -32.20 -26.17
N PHE A 269 11.29 -33.13 -25.85
CA PHE A 269 10.32 -32.98 -24.77
C PHE A 269 11.01 -32.82 -23.42
N GLU A 270 12.08 -33.57 -23.19
CA GLU A 270 12.92 -33.53 -22.01
C GLU A 270 13.59 -32.16 -21.84
N ALA A 271 14.14 -31.59 -22.92
CA ALA A 271 14.76 -30.27 -22.87
C ALA A 271 13.74 -29.19 -22.45
N ALA A 272 12.55 -29.19 -23.07
CA ALA A 272 11.50 -28.22 -22.74
C ALA A 272 11.04 -28.36 -21.27
N ALA A 273 10.76 -29.60 -20.82
CA ALA A 273 10.27 -29.87 -19.48
C ALA A 273 11.30 -29.58 -18.37
N VAL A 274 12.57 -29.91 -18.60
CA VAL A 274 13.67 -29.61 -17.68
C VAL A 274 13.84 -28.10 -17.52
N ILE A 275 13.86 -27.35 -18.63
CA ILE A 275 13.99 -25.89 -18.57
C ILE A 275 12.82 -25.30 -17.76
N VAL A 276 11.57 -25.69 -18.04
CA VAL A 276 10.40 -25.19 -17.29
C VAL A 276 10.52 -25.52 -15.80
N THR A 277 10.90 -26.74 -15.46
CA THR A 277 11.04 -27.19 -14.06
C THR A 277 12.13 -26.44 -13.31
N LEU A 278 13.30 -26.23 -13.92
CA LEU A 278 14.40 -25.48 -13.31
C LEU A 278 14.07 -23.99 -13.14
N VAL A 279 13.36 -23.39 -14.10
CA VAL A 279 12.90 -22.00 -13.97
C VAL A 279 11.88 -21.88 -12.84
N LEU A 280 10.94 -22.82 -12.72
CA LEU A 280 10.00 -22.87 -11.60
C LEU A 280 10.73 -22.98 -10.24
N LEU A 281 11.76 -23.82 -10.16
CA LEU A 281 12.60 -23.91 -8.96
C LEU A 281 13.24 -22.57 -8.61
N GLY A 282 13.81 -21.88 -9.61
CA GLY A 282 14.40 -20.55 -9.43
C GLY A 282 13.39 -19.55 -8.87
N GLN A 283 12.17 -19.51 -9.41
CA GLN A 283 11.10 -18.63 -8.92
C GLN A 283 10.67 -18.98 -7.49
N VAL A 284 10.58 -20.26 -7.13
CA VAL A 284 10.28 -20.66 -5.74
C VAL A 284 11.39 -20.22 -4.79
N MET A 285 12.65 -20.41 -5.17
CA MET A 285 13.79 -19.97 -4.36
C MET A 285 13.81 -18.45 -4.16
N GLU A 286 13.55 -17.70 -5.23
CA GLU A 286 13.46 -16.24 -5.21
C GLU A 286 12.33 -15.75 -4.29
N LEU A 287 11.11 -16.24 -4.48
CA LEU A 287 9.96 -15.87 -3.66
C LEU A 287 10.16 -16.26 -2.18
N ARG A 288 10.76 -17.42 -1.91
CA ARG A 288 11.05 -17.89 -0.55
C ARG A 288 12.17 -17.09 0.13
N ALA A 289 13.13 -16.56 -0.64
CA ALA A 289 14.13 -15.65 -0.10
C ALA A 289 13.49 -14.33 0.31
N ARG A 290 12.66 -13.74 -0.55
CA ARG A 290 11.96 -12.47 -0.29
C ARG A 290 10.95 -12.57 0.85
N SER A 291 10.20 -13.66 0.95
CA SER A 291 9.23 -13.83 2.03
C SER A 291 9.89 -13.89 3.41
N ARG A 292 11.06 -14.53 3.52
CA ARG A 292 11.83 -14.62 4.76
C ARG A 292 12.41 -13.27 5.20
N THR A 293 12.97 -12.49 4.28
CA THR A 293 13.48 -11.15 4.62
C THR A 293 12.35 -10.21 5.01
N GLY A 294 11.22 -10.25 4.30
CA GLY A 294 10.02 -9.47 4.65
C GLY A 294 9.46 -9.81 6.04
N ALA A 295 9.44 -11.09 6.41
CA ALA A 295 8.99 -11.53 7.74
C ALA A 295 9.88 -10.99 8.87
N ALA A 296 11.20 -10.95 8.67
CA ALA A 296 12.13 -10.41 9.67
C ALA A 296 11.92 -8.89 9.88
N ILE A 297 11.72 -8.12 8.82
CA ILE A 297 11.42 -6.68 8.91
C ILE A 297 10.06 -6.46 9.61
N ARG A 298 9.05 -7.27 9.28
CA ARG A 298 7.74 -7.27 9.96
C ARG A 298 7.85 -7.52 11.45
N ALA A 299 8.65 -8.50 11.87
CA ALA A 299 8.87 -8.80 13.28
C ALA A 299 9.47 -7.60 14.02
N LEU A 300 10.43 -6.88 13.41
CA LEU A 300 11.00 -5.67 13.99
C LEU A 300 9.98 -4.53 14.12
N LEU A 301 9.13 -4.32 13.11
CA LEU A 301 8.07 -3.32 13.16
C LEU A 301 6.98 -3.68 14.18
N GLY A 302 6.69 -4.97 14.36
CA GLY A 302 5.74 -5.46 15.35
C GLY A 302 6.18 -5.28 16.81
N LEU A 303 7.48 -5.09 17.06
CA LEU A 303 8.02 -4.77 18.40
C LEU A 303 7.80 -3.32 18.81
N ALA A 304 7.39 -2.43 17.88
CA ALA A 304 7.07 -1.05 18.23
C ALA A 304 5.82 -1.01 19.13
N PRO A 305 5.91 -0.43 20.34
CA PRO A 305 4.78 -0.37 21.26
C PRO A 305 3.66 0.49 20.67
N LYS A 306 2.42 0.00 20.69
CA LYS A 306 1.26 0.75 20.19
C LYS A 306 0.70 1.72 21.24
N THR A 307 1.04 1.50 22.51
CA THR A 307 0.54 2.24 23.66
C THR A 307 1.69 2.66 24.57
N ALA A 308 1.53 3.78 25.25
CA ALA A 308 2.43 4.29 26.27
C ALA A 308 1.61 4.64 27.52
N ARG A 309 2.19 4.45 28.71
CA ARG A 309 1.61 4.94 29.96
C ARG A 309 2.06 6.38 30.17
N ARG A 310 1.11 7.33 30.17
CA ARG A 310 1.35 8.75 30.46
C ARG A 310 0.98 9.06 31.90
N ILE A 311 1.82 9.87 32.55
CA ILE A 311 1.54 10.44 33.87
C ILE A 311 1.03 11.86 33.65
N GLU A 312 -0.17 12.15 34.13
CA GLU A 312 -0.80 13.48 34.03
C GLU A 312 -0.25 14.44 35.11
N ALA A 313 -0.53 15.73 34.96
CA ALA A 313 -0.03 16.76 35.89
C ALA A 313 -0.56 16.61 37.34
N ASP A 314 -1.66 15.89 37.53
CA ASP A 314 -2.24 15.56 38.83
C ASP A 314 -1.68 14.28 39.46
N GLY A 315 -0.74 13.60 38.78
CA GLY A 315 -0.14 12.34 39.21
C GLY A 315 -0.95 11.09 38.87
N SER A 316 -2.06 11.21 38.13
CA SER A 316 -2.81 10.06 37.62
C SER A 316 -2.10 9.40 36.41
N GLU A 317 -2.30 8.09 36.25
CA GLU A 317 -1.73 7.31 35.14
C GLU A 317 -2.82 6.94 34.12
N ALA A 318 -2.54 7.13 32.83
CA ALA A 318 -3.42 6.73 31.75
C ALA A 318 -2.65 6.04 30.61
N ASP A 319 -3.19 4.94 30.09
CA ASP A 319 -2.66 4.32 28.87
C ASP A 319 -3.17 5.10 27.65
N VAL A 320 -2.24 5.67 26.88
CA VAL A 320 -2.52 6.44 25.67
C VAL A 320 -1.87 5.79 24.46
N ALA A 321 -2.44 5.99 23.28
CA ALA A 321 -1.82 5.56 22.04
C ALA A 321 -0.51 6.32 21.79
N LEU A 322 0.51 5.64 21.25
CA LEU A 322 1.87 6.19 21.12
C LEU A 322 1.90 7.48 20.25
N ASP A 323 1.03 7.59 19.27
CA ASP A 323 0.84 8.76 18.40
C ASP A 323 0.34 10.02 19.15
N ARG A 324 -0.23 9.85 20.34
CA ARG A 324 -0.67 10.95 21.22
C ARG A 324 0.38 11.40 22.24
N VAL A 325 1.56 10.78 22.24
CA VAL A 325 2.68 11.16 23.10
C VAL A 325 3.49 12.27 22.42
N GLN A 326 3.68 13.39 23.11
CA GLN A 326 4.51 14.50 22.64
C GLN A 326 5.84 14.52 23.41
N ALA A 327 6.91 15.01 22.76
CA ALA A 327 8.16 15.29 23.45
C ALA A 327 7.93 16.43 24.45
N GLY A 328 8.23 16.18 25.73
CA GLY A 328 8.10 17.14 26.81
C GLY A 328 9.04 18.32 26.68
#